data_AF-A0A370FY17-F1
#
_entry.id   AF-A0A370FY17-F1
#
_cell.length_a   1.000
_cell.length_b   1.000
_cell.length_c   1.000
_cell.angle_alpha   90.00
_cell.angle_beta   90.00
_cell.angle_gamma   90.00
#
_symmetry.space_group_name_H-M   'P 1'
#
loop_
_entity.id
_entity.type
_entity.pdbx_description
1 polymer ?
#
loop_
_entity_poly.entity_id
_entity_poly.type
_entity_poly.pdbx_seq_one_letter_code
_entity_poly.pdbx_strand_id
1 'polypeptide(L)'
;MISARLSGCAAALCLTVALAGGPSVARAADAAWAAPACGKEPVAPAVDSSSVAKYNASVDAVTAYEKAARTYNACVSSAAARDESAISAEAKARIGQVHQTSVAVQQRIAGHFAKLTTDLKAGAARFSHP
;
A
#
# COMPACT_ATOMS: atom_id res chain seq x y z
N MET A 1 31.94 44.99 -8.36
CA MET A 1 32.17 44.78 -9.81
C MET A 1 33.04 43.54 -9.99
N ILE A 2 32.57 42.57 -10.80
CA ILE A 2 33.32 41.46 -11.47
C ILE A 2 33.94 40.43 -10.50
N SER A 3 33.56 39.15 -10.37
CA SER A 3 32.97 38.10 -11.24
C SER A 3 33.82 37.66 -12.44
N ALA A 4 34.65 36.63 -12.26
CA ALA A 4 34.91 35.48 -13.15
C ALA A 4 36.13 34.68 -12.61
N ARG A 5 35.98 33.43 -12.11
CA ARG A 5 36.03 32.14 -12.85
C ARG A 5 37.44 31.88 -13.45
N LEU A 6 38.10 30.72 -13.34
CA LEU A 6 37.71 29.31 -13.31
C LEU A 6 38.97 28.47 -12.98
N SER A 7 38.75 27.19 -12.66
CA SER A 7 39.56 26.03 -13.08
C SER A 7 40.36 25.32 -12.00
N GLY A 8 39.94 24.07 -11.72
CA GLY A 8 40.73 23.14 -10.92
C GLY A 8 39.91 21.96 -10.42
N CYS A 9 39.60 21.01 -11.31
CA CYS A 9 39.03 19.69 -11.04
C CYS A 9 39.47 19.05 -9.71
N ALA A 10 38.51 18.64 -8.88
CA ALA A 10 38.68 17.50 -7.98
C ALA A 10 37.39 16.67 -8.04
N ALA A 11 37.54 15.44 -8.52
CA ALA A 11 36.46 14.51 -8.82
C ALA A 11 35.62 14.21 -7.57
N ALA A 12 34.36 14.65 -7.57
CA ALA A 12 33.37 14.21 -6.60
C ALA A 12 32.78 12.89 -7.10
N LEU A 13 33.21 11.82 -6.43
CA LEU A 13 32.77 10.44 -6.57
C LEU A 13 31.22 10.36 -6.51
N CYS A 14 30.59 10.06 -7.65
CA CYS A 14 29.15 9.77 -7.72
C CYS A 14 28.86 8.48 -6.97
N LEU A 15 28.24 8.59 -5.79
CA LEU A 15 27.73 7.46 -5.02
C LEU A 15 26.43 6.96 -5.67
N THR A 16 26.55 6.02 -6.61
CA THR A 16 25.41 5.27 -7.14
C THR A 16 24.94 4.28 -6.08
N VAL A 17 23.92 4.66 -5.31
CA VAL A 17 23.15 3.70 -4.49
C VAL A 17 22.41 2.79 -5.45
N ALA A 18 22.93 1.58 -5.66
CA ALA A 18 22.19 0.50 -6.28
C ALA A 18 21.06 0.10 -5.34
N LEU A 19 19.84 0.61 -5.59
CA LEU A 19 18.63 0.02 -5.03
C LEU A 19 18.55 -1.42 -5.58
N ALA A 20 18.96 -2.39 -4.77
CA ALA A 20 18.54 -3.77 -4.92
C ALA A 20 17.04 -3.85 -4.58
N GLY A 21 16.21 -3.34 -5.49
CA GLY A 21 14.78 -3.60 -5.50
C GLY A 21 14.58 -5.07 -5.86
N GLY A 22 14.38 -5.92 -4.84
CA GLY A 22 13.71 -7.20 -5.07
C GLY A 22 12.36 -6.96 -5.77
N PRO A 23 11.79 -7.94 -6.46
CA PRO A 23 10.53 -7.76 -7.18
C PRO A 23 9.38 -7.57 -6.17
N SER A 24 9.21 -6.33 -5.71
CA SER A 24 7.99 -5.85 -5.12
C SER A 24 7.00 -5.77 -6.27
N VAL A 25 6.25 -6.85 -6.49
CA VAL A 25 4.99 -6.79 -7.24
C VAL A 25 4.00 -5.97 -6.42
N ALA A 26 4.22 -4.65 -6.37
CA ALA A 26 3.20 -3.67 -6.02
C ALA A 26 2.20 -3.58 -7.19
N ARG A 27 1.60 -4.71 -7.60
CA ARG A 27 0.61 -4.77 -8.69
C ARG A 27 -0.80 -4.43 -8.24
N ALA A 28 -1.01 -4.15 -6.96
CA ALA A 28 -2.33 -3.80 -6.43
C ALA A 28 -2.66 -2.31 -6.60
N ALA A 29 -1.65 -1.43 -6.70
CA ALA A 29 -1.88 0.02 -6.78
C ALA A 29 -2.26 0.49 -8.20
N ASP A 30 -1.86 -0.25 -9.24
CA ASP A 30 -2.10 0.14 -10.64
C ASP A 30 -3.45 -0.35 -11.19
N ALA A 31 -4.16 -1.21 -10.47
CA ALA A 31 -5.48 -1.67 -10.88
C ALA A 31 -6.56 -0.76 -10.30
N ALA A 32 -7.35 -0.12 -11.17
CA ALA A 32 -8.51 0.66 -10.74
C ALA A 32 -9.49 -0.27 -10.00
N TRP A 33 -9.85 0.08 -8.77
CA TRP A 33 -10.86 -0.64 -8.00
C TRP A 33 -12.22 -0.56 -8.70
N ALA A 34 -12.95 -1.66 -8.69
CA ALA A 34 -14.30 -1.75 -9.23
C ALA A 34 -15.18 -2.57 -8.28
N ALA A 35 -16.50 -2.34 -8.34
CA ALA A 35 -17.50 -3.07 -7.57
C ALA A 35 -18.30 -4.04 -8.47
N PRO A 36 -17.71 -5.14 -8.99
CA PRO A 36 -18.36 -5.99 -9.98
C PRO A 36 -19.67 -6.62 -9.51
N ALA A 37 -19.83 -6.79 -8.18
CA ALA A 37 -21.05 -7.31 -7.57
C ALA A 37 -22.23 -6.33 -7.56
N CYS A 38 -21.99 -5.03 -7.79
CA CYS A 38 -23.04 -3.99 -7.77
C CYS A 38 -23.77 -3.81 -9.10
N GLY A 39 -23.38 -4.56 -10.13
CA GLY A 39 -23.94 -4.44 -11.47
C GLY A 39 -23.42 -3.21 -12.21
N LYS A 40 -24.19 -2.73 -13.19
CA LYS A 40 -23.82 -1.56 -13.99
C LYS A 40 -24.30 -0.27 -13.33
N GLU A 41 -23.45 0.75 -13.39
CA GLU A 41 -23.83 2.11 -13.01
C GLU A 41 -25.00 2.60 -13.88
N PRO A 42 -26.10 3.09 -13.27
CA PRO A 42 -27.20 3.69 -14.01
C PRO A 42 -26.73 4.92 -14.79
N VAL A 43 -27.22 5.09 -16.01
CA VAL A 43 -26.90 6.26 -16.83
C VAL A 43 -27.91 7.36 -16.56
N ALA A 44 -27.42 8.57 -16.28
CA ALA A 44 -28.28 9.73 -16.08
C ALA A 44 -29.06 10.07 -17.37
N PRO A 45 -30.40 10.22 -17.29
CA PRO A 45 -31.21 10.56 -18.46
C PRO A 45 -31.05 12.05 -18.82
N ALA A 46 -31.26 12.38 -20.09
CA ALA A 46 -31.41 13.76 -20.52
C ALA A 46 -32.83 14.29 -20.17
N VAL A 47 -32.92 15.58 -19.87
CA VAL A 47 -34.20 16.26 -19.64
C VAL A 47 -34.60 17.02 -20.91
N ASP A 48 -35.79 16.75 -21.44
CA ASP A 48 -36.34 17.39 -22.63
C ASP A 48 -37.54 18.27 -22.24
N SER A 49 -37.35 19.59 -22.31
CA SER A 49 -38.37 20.59 -21.99
C SER A 49 -39.10 21.16 -23.23
N SER A 50 -38.91 20.56 -24.41
CA SER A 50 -39.49 21.09 -25.67
C SER A 50 -41.01 20.96 -25.77
N SER A 51 -41.64 20.15 -24.91
CA SER A 51 -43.09 20.10 -24.74
C SER A 51 -43.44 19.53 -23.37
N VAL A 52 -44.66 19.78 -22.89
CA VAL A 52 -45.17 19.23 -21.63
C VAL A 52 -45.10 17.70 -21.60
N ALA A 53 -45.46 17.04 -22.71
CA ALA A 53 -45.42 15.58 -22.80
C ALA A 53 -43.99 15.03 -22.63
N LYS A 54 -43.01 15.64 -23.29
CA LYS A 54 -41.61 15.24 -23.19
C LYS A 54 -41.01 15.54 -21.82
N TYR A 55 -41.36 16.69 -21.24
CA TYR A 55 -40.92 17.05 -19.90
C TYR A 55 -41.43 16.05 -18.86
N ASN A 56 -42.72 15.68 -18.91
CA ASN A 56 -43.28 14.67 -18.00
C ASN A 56 -42.59 13.31 -18.17
N ALA A 57 -42.28 12.90 -19.40
CA ALA A 57 -41.49 11.68 -19.63
C ALA A 57 -40.07 11.77 -19.04
N SER A 58 -39.43 12.95 -19.09
CA SER A 58 -38.15 13.18 -18.41
C SER A 58 -38.27 13.12 -16.88
N VAL A 59 -39.37 13.59 -16.29
CA VAL A 59 -39.61 13.48 -14.83
C VAL A 59 -39.66 12.00 -14.41
N ASP A 60 -40.35 11.16 -15.17
CA ASP A 60 -40.41 9.72 -14.92
C ASP A 60 -39.03 9.06 -15.05
N ALA A 61 -38.28 9.42 -16.10
CA ALA A 61 -36.93 8.91 -16.33
C ALA A 61 -35.96 9.30 -15.20
N VAL A 62 -36.00 10.56 -14.74
CA VAL A 62 -35.19 11.05 -13.62
C VAL A 62 -35.56 10.32 -12.33
N THR A 63 -36.85 10.15 -12.05
CA THR A 63 -37.32 9.42 -10.86
C THR A 63 -36.83 7.97 -10.86
N ALA A 64 -36.88 7.30 -12.02
CA ALA A 64 -36.35 5.94 -12.16
C ALA A 64 -34.83 5.88 -11.97
N TYR A 65 -34.09 6.82 -12.60
CA TYR A 65 -32.65 6.94 -12.45
C TYR A 65 -32.26 7.17 -10.99
N GLU A 66 -32.88 8.10 -10.30
CA GLU A 66 -32.57 8.42 -8.90
C GLU A 66 -32.73 7.19 -7.99
N LYS A 67 -33.79 6.42 -8.18
CA LYS A 67 -34.01 5.17 -7.42
C LYS A 67 -32.90 4.16 -7.70
N ALA A 68 -32.54 3.98 -8.97
CA ALA A 68 -31.47 3.08 -9.37
C ALA A 68 -30.10 3.54 -8.83
N ALA A 69 -29.78 4.83 -8.96
CA ALA A 69 -28.52 5.44 -8.53
C ALA A 69 -28.34 5.34 -7.01
N ARG A 70 -29.38 5.59 -6.22
CA ARG A 70 -29.34 5.40 -4.75
C ARG A 70 -29.03 3.95 -4.38
N THR A 71 -29.65 3.00 -5.08
CA THR A 71 -29.43 1.56 -4.85
C THR A 71 -28.00 1.16 -5.22
N TYR A 72 -27.52 1.60 -6.39
CA TYR A 72 -26.16 1.34 -6.84
C TYR A 72 -25.12 1.94 -5.90
N ASN A 73 -25.27 3.21 -5.51
CA ASN A 73 -24.34 3.88 -4.59
C ASN A 73 -24.30 3.20 -3.22
N ALA A 74 -25.44 2.80 -2.67
CA ALA A 74 -25.47 2.05 -1.40
C ALA A 74 -24.69 0.73 -1.50
N CYS A 75 -24.81 0.02 -2.63
CA CYS A 75 -24.01 -1.18 -2.88
C CYS A 75 -22.52 -0.86 -2.97
N VAL A 76 -22.13 0.14 -3.77
CA VAL A 76 -20.73 0.54 -3.97
C VAL A 76 -20.08 0.93 -2.65
N SER A 77 -20.72 1.79 -1.85
CA SER A 77 -20.20 2.19 -0.54
C SER A 77 -20.04 1.00 0.41
N SER A 78 -21.00 0.07 0.40
CA SER A 78 -20.91 -1.14 1.23
C SER A 78 -19.80 -2.08 0.76
N ALA A 79 -19.58 -2.20 -0.56
CA ALA A 79 -18.50 -2.99 -1.13
C ALA A 79 -17.14 -2.40 -0.79
N ALA A 80 -16.96 -1.09 -0.98
CA ALA A 80 -15.74 -0.39 -0.63
C ALA A 80 -15.40 -0.56 0.86
N ALA A 81 -16.36 -0.36 1.76
CA ALA A 81 -16.13 -0.51 3.21
C ALA A 81 -15.70 -1.94 3.59
N ARG A 82 -16.25 -2.97 2.93
CA ARG A 82 -15.85 -4.37 3.14
C ARG A 82 -14.43 -4.62 2.66
N ASP A 83 -14.09 -4.16 1.45
CA ASP A 83 -12.77 -4.35 0.87
C ASP A 83 -11.70 -3.60 1.67
N GLU A 84 -11.94 -2.35 2.03
CA GLU A 84 -11.07 -1.55 2.90
C GLU A 84 -10.82 -2.24 4.25
N SER A 85 -11.87 -2.84 4.84
CA SER A 85 -11.76 -3.58 6.10
C SER A 85 -10.93 -4.85 5.93
N ALA A 86 -11.15 -5.61 4.85
CA ALA A 86 -10.41 -6.82 4.54
C ALA A 86 -8.92 -6.51 4.30
N ILE A 87 -8.61 -5.51 3.49
CA ILE A 87 -7.25 -5.03 3.22
C ILE A 87 -6.58 -4.60 4.53
N SER A 88 -7.28 -3.83 5.37
CA SER A 88 -6.75 -3.39 6.66
C SER A 88 -6.46 -4.55 7.61
N ALA A 89 -7.33 -5.55 7.66
CA ALA A 89 -7.13 -6.74 8.48
C ALA A 89 -5.93 -7.57 8.01
N GLU A 90 -5.82 -7.79 6.70
CA GLU A 90 -4.68 -8.48 6.09
C GLU A 90 -3.38 -7.73 6.36
N ALA A 91 -3.35 -6.41 6.16
CA ALA A 91 -2.18 -5.59 6.40
C ALA A 91 -1.72 -5.69 7.86
N LYS A 92 -2.64 -5.60 8.83
CA LYS A 92 -2.34 -5.76 10.26
C LYS A 92 -1.76 -7.13 10.55
N ALA A 93 -2.33 -8.20 9.99
CA ALA A 93 -1.82 -9.56 10.19
C ALA A 93 -0.39 -9.71 9.66
N ARG A 94 -0.13 -9.21 8.44
CA ARG A 94 1.20 -9.23 7.81
C ARG A 94 2.22 -8.43 8.62
N ILE A 95 1.87 -7.24 9.09
CA ILE A 95 2.73 -6.42 9.96
C ILE A 95 3.02 -7.15 11.28
N GLY A 96 2.01 -7.77 11.89
CA GLY A 96 2.17 -8.58 13.09
C GLY A 96 3.17 -9.71 12.90
N GLN A 97 3.11 -10.42 11.77
CA GLN A 97 4.08 -11.47 11.42
C GLN A 97 5.50 -10.91 11.28
N VAL A 98 5.67 -9.76 10.61
CA VAL A 98 6.98 -9.10 10.47
C VAL A 98 7.56 -8.75 11.84
N HIS A 99 6.76 -8.21 12.76
CA HIS A 99 7.21 -7.92 14.12
C HIS A 99 7.62 -9.19 14.87
N GLN A 100 6.78 -10.22 14.89
CA GLN A 100 7.06 -11.48 15.58
C GLN A 100 8.35 -12.14 15.06
N THR A 101 8.50 -12.21 13.75
CA THR A 101 9.69 -12.81 13.12
C THR A 101 10.95 -11.97 13.38
N SER A 102 10.85 -10.65 13.38
CA SER A 102 11.97 -9.76 13.70
C SER A 102 12.43 -9.92 15.15
N VAL A 103 11.50 -9.99 16.10
CA VAL A 103 11.83 -10.23 17.52
C VAL A 103 12.49 -11.61 17.69
N ALA A 104 11.97 -12.64 17.04
CA ALA A 104 12.56 -13.99 17.10
C ALA A 104 14.00 -14.02 16.56
N VAL A 105 14.30 -13.26 15.50
CA VAL A 105 15.67 -13.11 14.98
C VAL A 105 16.56 -12.45 16.02
N GLN A 106 16.12 -11.32 16.61
CA GLN A 106 16.90 -10.59 17.61
C GLN A 106 17.22 -11.46 18.83
N GLN A 107 16.23 -12.19 19.35
CA GLN A 107 16.39 -13.12 20.48
C GLN A 107 17.38 -14.25 20.15
N ARG A 108 17.26 -14.84 18.96
CA ARG A 108 18.18 -15.90 18.51
C ARG A 108 19.61 -15.39 18.42
N ILE A 109 19.82 -14.20 17.84
CA ILE A 109 21.14 -13.57 17.74
C ILE A 109 21.74 -13.31 19.13
N ALA A 110 20.95 -12.74 20.06
CA ALA A 110 21.39 -12.52 21.43
C ALA A 110 21.79 -13.83 22.12
N GLY A 111 21.00 -14.89 21.93
CA GLY A 111 21.32 -16.23 22.44
C GLY A 111 22.63 -16.79 21.87
N HIS A 112 22.89 -16.61 20.57
CA HIS A 112 24.16 -17.00 19.95
C HIS A 112 25.34 -16.22 20.54
N PHE A 113 25.24 -14.91 20.74
CA PHE A 113 26.30 -14.13 21.37
C PHE A 113 26.59 -14.55 22.80
N ALA A 114 25.56 -14.85 23.59
CA ALA A 114 25.71 -15.34 24.95
C ALA A 114 26.46 -16.68 24.97
N LYS A 115 26.10 -17.61 24.06
CA LYS A 115 26.78 -18.90 23.93
C LYS A 115 28.25 -18.73 23.53
N LEU A 116 28.52 -17.95 22.49
CA LEU A 116 29.89 -17.67 22.04
C LEU A 116 30.75 -17.06 23.16
N THR A 117 30.18 -16.13 23.94
CA THR A 117 30.87 -15.54 25.10
C THR A 117 31.25 -16.60 26.14
N THR A 118 30.35 -17.53 26.44
CA THR A 118 30.62 -18.64 27.37
C THR A 118 31.68 -19.59 26.82
N ASP A 119 31.59 -19.98 25.56
CA ASP A 119 32.55 -20.88 24.91
C ASP A 119 33.96 -20.26 24.88
N LEU A 120 34.07 -18.96 24.58
CA LEU A 120 35.34 -18.22 24.62
C LEU A 120 35.95 -18.16 26.03
N LYS A 121 35.14 -17.92 27.08
CA LYS A 121 35.62 -17.94 28.47
C LYS A 121 36.12 -19.33 28.87
N ALA A 122 35.37 -20.37 28.52
CA ALA A 122 35.76 -21.75 28.80
C ALA A 122 37.06 -22.13 28.07
N GLY A 123 37.20 -21.70 26.80
CA GLY A 123 38.44 -21.85 26.03
C GLY A 123 39.62 -21.14 26.70
N ALA A 124 39.46 -19.86 27.06
CA ALA A 124 40.50 -19.08 27.72
C ALA A 124 40.98 -19.76 29.01
N ALA A 125 40.07 -20.24 29.87
CA ALA A 125 40.41 -20.93 31.11
C ALA A 125 41.27 -22.18 30.88
N ARG A 126 41.03 -22.95 29.80
CA ARG A 126 41.82 -24.14 29.44
C ARG A 126 43.25 -23.79 29.04
N PHE A 127 43.48 -22.63 28.44
CA PHE A 127 44.82 -22.17 28.03
C PHE A 127 45.54 -21.35 29.12
N SER A 128 44.91 -21.14 30.29
CA SER A 128 45.44 -20.31 31.38
C SER A 128 46.24 -21.09 32.44
N HIS A 129 46.24 -22.43 32.40
CA HIS A 129 47.03 -23.27 33.31
C HIS A 129 48.26 -23.81 32.56
N PRO A 130 49.51 -23.50 32.99
CA PRO A 130 50.72 -24.15 32.52
C PRO A 130 50.87 -25.58 33.06
#